data_AF-A0A2U1EBL1-F1
#
_entry.id   AF-A0A2U1EBL1-F1
#
_cell.length_a   1.000
_cell.length_b   1.000
_cell.length_c   1.000
_cell.angle_alpha   90.00
_cell.angle_beta   90.00
_cell.angle_gamma   90.00
#
_symmetry.space_group_name_H-M   'P 1'
#
loop_
_entity.id
_entity.type
_entity.pdbx_description
1 polymer ?
#
loop_
_entity_poly.entity_id
_entity_poly.type
_entity_poly.pdbx_seq_one_letter_code
_entity_poly.pdbx_strand_id
1 'polypeptide(L)'
;MSLSGQRRPPRLPATAGVLAAGEVGAGHVAVIRRTMRRLERVEGLDAAVWGEAEVGLAQAATRLSPRGLEKVAARLLADLDPDGVAPDEREARHDEVRLVSRRDGTLWMTAVIADALGAEILREGFDAGSTPAGPDDDRTLAQRRAAALVEAFTPPPWIEPERQRRPGGRPRIPT
;
A
#
# COMPACT_ATOMS: atom_id res chain seq x y z
N MET A 1 -6.12 22.14 43.22
CA MET A 1 -6.92 21.12 42.51
C MET A 1 -5.97 20.22 41.74
N SER A 2 -5.71 19.02 42.27
CA SER A 2 -4.79 18.04 41.66
C SER A 2 -5.50 17.25 40.57
N LEU A 3 -5.02 17.35 39.34
CA LEU A 3 -5.43 16.48 38.24
C LEU A 3 -4.81 15.10 38.49
N SER A 4 -5.57 14.14 39.01
CA SER A 4 -5.10 12.75 39.13
C SER A 4 -5.05 12.12 37.74
N GLY A 5 -3.96 12.38 37.01
CA GLY A 5 -3.64 11.69 35.77
C GLY A 5 -3.22 10.26 36.08
N GLN A 6 -4.18 9.38 36.40
CA GLN A 6 -3.88 7.96 36.53
C GLN A 6 -3.44 7.43 35.17
N ARG A 7 -2.17 7.01 35.09
CA ARG A 7 -1.57 6.41 33.90
C ARG A 7 -2.34 5.13 33.57
N ARG A 8 -3.21 5.19 32.56
CA ARG A 8 -3.91 4.00 32.07
C ARG A 8 -2.89 3.01 31.50
N PRO A 9 -3.09 1.69 31.73
CA PRO A 9 -2.24 0.69 31.11
C PRO A 9 -2.30 0.87 29.58
N PRO A 10 -1.14 0.82 28.89
CA PRO A 10 -1.10 0.92 27.45
C PRO A 10 -1.95 -0.20 26.84
N ARG A 11 -2.72 0.10 25.78
CA ARG A 11 -3.48 -0.92 25.04
C ARG A 11 -2.58 -1.97 24.38
N LEU A 12 -1.32 -1.61 24.15
CA LEU A 12 -0.26 -2.45 23.60
C LEU A 12 0.92 -2.47 24.59
N PRO A 13 0.85 -3.24 25.68
CA PRO A 13 1.87 -3.25 26.73
C PRO A 13 3.25 -3.72 26.28
N ALA A 14 3.35 -4.75 25.44
CA ALA A 14 4.64 -5.25 24.96
C ALA A 14 5.32 -4.21 24.06
N THR A 15 4.53 -3.59 23.18
CA THR A 15 4.98 -2.52 22.28
C THR A 15 5.43 -1.28 23.05
N ALA A 16 4.67 -0.90 24.08
CA ALA A 16 5.03 0.21 24.95
C ALA A 16 6.34 -0.07 25.71
N GLY A 17 6.57 -1.32 26.11
CA GLY A 17 7.82 -1.75 26.76
C GLY A 17 9.05 -1.54 25.88
N VAL A 18 9.06 -2.10 24.67
CA VAL A 18 10.20 -1.97 23.74
C VAL A 18 10.42 -0.53 23.26
N LEU A 19 9.36 0.27 23.16
CA LEU A 19 9.47 1.71 22.85
C LEU A 19 10.11 2.48 24.01
N ALA A 20 9.69 2.22 25.24
CA ALA A 20 10.23 2.88 26.43
C ALA A 20 11.71 2.51 26.67
N ALA A 21 12.11 1.30 26.28
CA ALA A 21 13.51 0.86 26.29
C ALA A 21 14.37 1.51 25.19
N GLY A 22 13.77 2.22 24.22
CA GLY A 22 14.47 2.83 23.10
C GLY A 22 14.89 1.83 22.02
N GLU A 23 14.42 0.59 22.08
CA GLU A 23 14.77 -0.49 21.14
C GLU A 23 14.07 -0.31 19.78
N VAL A 24 12.95 0.42 19.75
CA VAL A 24 12.16 0.63 18.53
C VAL A 24 11.74 2.08 18.36
N GLY A 25 11.78 2.58 17.12
CA GLY A 25 11.26 3.89 16.74
C GLY A 25 9.79 3.91 16.28
N ALA A 26 9.27 5.11 16.00
CA ALA A 26 7.88 5.36 15.60
C ALA A 26 7.41 4.54 14.38
N GLY A 27 8.31 4.23 13.43
CA GLY A 27 8.00 3.38 12.27
C GLY A 27 7.57 1.97 12.66
N HIS A 28 8.25 1.34 13.63
CA HIS A 28 7.87 0.02 14.12
C HIS A 28 6.52 0.07 14.83
N VAL A 29 6.31 1.09 15.68
CA VAL A 29 5.06 1.29 16.40
C VAL A 29 3.88 1.48 15.44
N ALA A 30 4.09 2.19 14.32
CA ALA A 30 3.07 2.36 13.30
C ALA A 30 2.65 1.03 12.66
N VAL A 31 3.63 0.18 12.30
CA VAL A 31 3.39 -1.17 11.75
C VAL A 31 2.62 -2.02 12.77
N ILE A 32 3.10 -2.14 14.01
CA ILE A 32 2.45 -2.93 15.06
C ILE A 32 1.03 -2.45 15.28
N ARG A 33 0.82 -1.14 15.48
CA ARG A 33 -0.52 -0.57 15.69
C ARG A 33 -1.46 -0.83 14.51
N ARG A 34 -0.97 -0.80 13.27
CA ARG A 34 -1.78 -1.11 12.08
C ARG A 34 -2.21 -2.57 12.10
N THR A 35 -1.28 -3.48 12.35
CA THR A 35 -1.53 -4.93 12.40
C THR A 35 -2.52 -5.28 13.52
N MET A 36 -2.30 -4.77 14.74
CA MET A 36 -3.18 -5.06 15.88
C MET A 36 -4.61 -4.55 15.66
N ARG A 37 -4.78 -3.36 15.03
CA ARG A 37 -6.10 -2.85 14.63
C ARG A 37 -6.80 -3.71 13.57
N ARG A 38 -6.04 -4.45 12.76
CA ARG A 38 -6.61 -5.38 11.78
C ARG A 38 -7.05 -6.67 12.48
N LEU A 39 -6.23 -7.19 13.38
CA LEU A 39 -6.59 -8.34 14.22
C LEU A 39 -7.84 -8.08 15.09
N GLU A 40 -8.03 -6.84 15.59
CA GLU A 40 -9.27 -6.45 16.29
C GLU A 40 -10.55 -6.62 15.43
N ARG A 41 -10.44 -6.68 14.10
CA ARG A 41 -11.58 -6.85 13.19
C ARG A 41 -11.82 -8.29 12.76
N VAL A 42 -10.95 -9.22 13.12
CA VAL A 42 -11.09 -10.63 12.78
C VAL A 42 -12.17 -11.21 13.69
N GLU A 43 -13.27 -11.68 13.10
CA GLU A 43 -14.36 -12.28 13.87
C GLU A 43 -13.89 -13.56 14.57
N GLY A 44 -14.22 -13.69 15.87
CA GLY A 44 -13.89 -14.89 16.65
C GLY A 44 -12.43 -15.00 17.10
N LEU A 45 -11.58 -13.98 16.89
CA LEU A 45 -10.20 -14.00 17.37
C LEU A 45 -10.14 -13.95 18.90
N ASP A 46 -9.50 -14.95 19.51
CA ASP A 46 -9.30 -15.01 20.96
C ASP A 46 -8.39 -13.85 21.44
N ALA A 47 -8.76 -13.22 22.55
CA ALA A 47 -7.98 -12.17 23.20
C ALA A 47 -6.58 -12.65 23.63
N ALA A 48 -6.41 -13.93 23.98
CA ALA A 48 -5.10 -14.52 24.27
C ALA A 48 -4.21 -14.52 23.02
N VAL A 49 -4.75 -14.98 21.89
CA VAL A 49 -4.05 -14.99 20.58
C VAL A 49 -3.72 -13.56 20.13
N TRP A 50 -4.63 -12.61 20.36
CA TRP A 50 -4.37 -11.19 20.12
C TRP A 50 -3.21 -10.66 20.98
N GLY A 51 -3.15 -11.03 22.26
CA GLY A 51 -2.03 -10.67 23.14
C GLY A 51 -0.70 -11.27 22.69
N GLU A 52 -0.70 -12.56 22.30
CA GLU A 52 0.49 -13.25 21.78
C GLU A 52 1.00 -12.63 20.47
N ALA A 53 0.08 -12.25 19.59
CA ALA A 53 0.39 -11.52 18.36
C ALA A 53 1.14 -10.20 18.65
N GLU A 54 0.68 -9.44 19.64
CA GLU A 54 1.37 -8.22 20.04
C GLU A 54 2.79 -8.50 20.55
N VAL A 55 2.94 -9.48 21.45
CA VAL A 55 4.24 -9.86 22.02
C VAL A 55 5.21 -10.29 20.92
N GLY A 56 4.76 -11.14 20.01
CA GLY A 56 5.56 -11.60 18.87
C GLY A 56 6.01 -10.46 17.96
N LEU A 57 5.12 -9.52 17.64
CA LEU A 57 5.44 -8.36 16.83
C LEU A 57 6.41 -7.40 17.54
N ALA A 58 6.21 -7.15 18.84
CA ALA A 58 7.09 -6.31 19.64
C ALA A 58 8.50 -6.90 19.71
N GLN A 59 8.63 -8.22 19.93
CA GLN A 59 9.92 -8.92 19.92
C GLN A 59 10.58 -8.94 18.54
N ALA A 60 9.81 -9.08 17.46
CA ALA A 60 10.35 -9.04 16.11
C ALA A 60 10.87 -7.63 15.76
N ALA A 61 10.21 -6.59 16.25
CA ALA A 61 10.55 -5.20 15.99
C ALA A 61 11.92 -4.79 16.56
N THR A 62 12.41 -5.45 17.62
CA THR A 62 13.74 -5.16 18.19
C THR A 62 14.88 -5.69 17.32
N ARG A 63 14.58 -6.60 16.37
CA ARG A 63 15.56 -7.27 15.51
C ARG A 63 15.45 -6.88 14.03
N LEU A 64 14.35 -6.28 13.62
CA LEU A 64 14.03 -6.01 12.22
C LEU A 64 13.80 -4.51 12.00
N SER A 65 14.11 -4.04 10.79
CA SER A 65 13.68 -2.69 10.36
C SER A 65 12.15 -2.64 10.19
N PRO A 66 11.52 -1.45 10.11
CA PRO A 66 10.07 -1.35 9.94
C PRO A 66 9.57 -2.11 8.70
N ARG A 67 10.32 -2.06 7.60
CA ARG A 67 10.01 -2.80 6.36
C ARG A 67 10.20 -4.31 6.51
N GLY A 68 11.14 -4.76 7.34
CA GLY A 68 11.27 -6.18 7.68
C GLY A 68 10.10 -6.66 8.54
N LEU A 69 9.69 -5.84 9.51
CA LEU A 69 8.56 -6.09 10.39
C LEU A 69 7.23 -6.17 9.62
N GLU A 70 7.04 -5.36 8.57
CA GLU A 70 5.87 -5.46 7.68
C GLU A 70 5.68 -6.86 7.10
N LYS A 71 6.77 -7.58 6.77
CA LYS A 71 6.69 -8.95 6.24
C LYS A 71 6.22 -9.94 7.31
N VAL A 72 6.72 -9.79 8.53
CA VAL A 72 6.29 -10.63 9.68
C VAL A 72 4.83 -10.37 10.00
N ALA A 73 4.42 -9.09 10.03
CA ALA A 73 3.04 -8.69 10.21
C ALA A 73 2.12 -9.25 9.13
N ALA A 74 2.54 -9.20 7.86
CA ALA A 74 1.75 -9.76 6.75
C ALA A 74 1.58 -11.28 6.89
N ARG A 75 2.63 -12.00 7.32
CA ARG A 75 2.55 -13.44 7.54
C ARG A 75 1.61 -13.78 8.71
N LEU A 76 1.76 -13.08 9.82
CA LEU A 76 0.89 -13.24 10.99
C LEU A 76 -0.58 -13.02 10.63
N LEU A 77 -0.88 -11.99 9.83
CA LEU A 77 -2.23 -11.74 9.34
C LEU A 77 -2.71 -12.88 8.44
N ALA A 78 -1.89 -13.37 7.51
CA ALA A 78 -2.30 -14.50 6.66
C ALA A 78 -2.60 -15.78 7.46
N ASP A 79 -1.92 -15.99 8.59
CA ASP A 79 -2.12 -17.16 9.44
C ASP A 79 -3.36 -17.00 10.36
N LEU A 80 -3.66 -15.79 10.85
CA LEU A 80 -4.76 -15.51 11.78
C LEU A 80 -6.06 -15.02 11.12
N ASP A 81 -5.96 -14.53 9.89
CA ASP A 81 -7.04 -14.00 9.05
C ASP A 81 -6.91 -14.64 7.65
N PRO A 82 -7.14 -15.97 7.53
CA PRO A 82 -6.95 -16.71 6.28
C PRO A 82 -7.95 -16.30 5.19
N ASP A 83 -9.13 -15.82 5.59
CA ASP A 83 -10.17 -15.31 4.69
C ASP A 83 -9.86 -13.88 4.21
N GLY A 84 -9.06 -13.12 4.96
CA GLY A 84 -8.72 -11.74 4.69
C GLY A 84 -9.85 -10.78 5.05
N VAL A 85 -9.60 -9.85 5.98
CA VAL A 85 -10.58 -8.80 6.33
C VAL A 85 -11.03 -8.02 5.08
N ALA A 86 -12.34 -7.85 4.95
CA ALA A 86 -12.95 -6.90 4.02
C ALA A 86 -12.25 -5.52 4.13
N PRO A 87 -11.93 -4.87 3.00
CA PRO A 87 -11.15 -3.63 3.02
C PRO A 87 -11.79 -2.57 3.94
N ASP A 88 -10.97 -2.01 4.84
CA ASP A 88 -11.34 -1.01 5.83
C ASP A 88 -12.08 0.16 5.16
N GLU A 89 -13.32 0.44 5.58
CA GLU A 89 -14.12 1.56 5.05
C GLU A 89 -13.44 2.93 5.22
N ARG A 90 -12.44 3.04 6.11
CA ARG A 90 -11.67 4.26 6.36
C ARG A 90 -10.37 4.36 5.57
N GLU A 91 -9.89 3.27 4.98
CA GLU A 91 -8.75 3.30 4.05
C GLU A 91 -9.37 3.63 2.70
N ALA A 92 -9.48 4.93 2.44
CA ALA A 92 -10.29 5.50 1.38
C ALA A 92 -10.14 4.70 0.08
N ARG A 93 -11.26 4.11 -0.36
CA ARG A 93 -11.39 3.28 -1.57
C ARG A 93 -11.33 4.18 -2.80
N HIS A 94 -10.17 4.76 -3.02
CA HIS A 94 -9.93 5.62 -4.15
C HIS A 94 -8.96 4.92 -5.08
N ASP A 95 -9.37 4.85 -6.34
CA ASP A 95 -8.43 4.53 -7.40
C ASP A 95 -7.37 5.64 -7.42
N GLU A 96 -6.10 5.23 -7.33
CA GLU A 96 -4.97 6.14 -7.28
C GLU A 96 -3.92 5.68 -8.28
N VAL A 97 -3.39 6.62 -9.05
CA VAL A 97 -2.20 6.40 -9.88
C VAL A 97 -1.14 7.41 -9.47
N ARG A 98 -0.01 6.91 -8.96
CA ARG A 98 1.17 7.72 -8.63
C ARG A 98 2.20 7.61 -9.73
N LEU A 99 2.64 8.76 -10.23
CA LEU A 99 3.67 8.90 -11.24
C LEU A 99 4.89 9.61 -10.67
N VAL A 100 6.07 9.05 -10.90
CA VAL A 100 7.36 9.65 -10.51
C VAL A 100 8.27 9.68 -11.74
N SER A 101 8.55 10.88 -12.24
CA SER A 101 9.52 11.07 -13.32
C SER A 101 10.94 11.12 -12.76
N ARG A 102 11.84 10.35 -13.35
CA ARG A 102 13.27 10.38 -13.04
C ARG A 102 14.01 11.25 -14.05
N ARG A 103 15.21 11.73 -13.66
CA ARG A 103 16.05 12.60 -14.50
C ARG A 103 16.55 11.91 -15.77
N ASP A 104 16.60 10.58 -15.77
CA ASP A 104 16.98 9.75 -16.92
C ASP A 104 15.84 9.55 -17.93
N GLY A 105 14.66 10.15 -17.69
CA GLY A 105 13.48 10.00 -18.54
C GLY A 105 12.59 8.82 -18.17
N THR A 106 12.96 8.00 -17.19
CA THR A 106 12.13 6.88 -16.73
C THR A 106 10.90 7.39 -15.97
N LEU A 107 9.72 6.91 -16.36
CA LEU A 107 8.47 7.09 -15.61
C LEU A 107 8.23 5.88 -14.71
N TRP A 108 8.24 6.08 -13.39
CA TRP A 108 7.85 5.06 -12.43
C TRP A 108 6.39 5.25 -12.04
N MET A 109 5.57 4.22 -12.28
CA MET A 109 4.13 4.24 -12.01
C MET A 109 3.76 3.21 -10.95
N THR A 110 2.86 3.58 -10.04
CA THR A 110 2.15 2.65 -9.15
C THR A 110 0.67 2.98 -9.21
N ALA A 111 -0.16 1.97 -9.45
CA ALA A 111 -1.61 2.13 -9.48
C ALA A 111 -2.26 1.23 -8.41
N VAL A 112 -3.27 1.77 -7.74
CA VAL A 112 -4.20 1.04 -6.87
C VAL A 112 -5.58 1.23 -7.45
N ILE A 113 -6.28 0.13 -7.70
CA ILE A 113 -7.66 0.13 -8.15
C ILE A 113 -8.45 -0.57 -7.05
N ALA A 114 -9.19 0.23 -6.29
CA ALA A 114 -9.92 -0.24 -5.12
C ALA A 114 -11.32 -0.75 -5.52
N ASP A 115 -11.86 -0.25 -6.62
CA ASP A 115 -13.09 -0.77 -7.20
C ASP A 115 -12.89 -2.16 -7.81
N ALA A 116 -13.76 -3.11 -7.44
CA ALA A 116 -13.63 -4.50 -7.86
C ALA A 116 -13.84 -4.65 -9.38
N LEU A 117 -14.80 -3.93 -9.95
CA LEU A 117 -15.10 -3.94 -11.38
C LEU A 117 -13.97 -3.30 -12.18
N GLY A 118 -13.48 -2.12 -11.76
CA GLY A 118 -12.32 -1.47 -12.37
C GLY A 118 -11.06 -2.34 -12.31
N ALA A 119 -10.85 -3.05 -11.21
CA ALA A 119 -9.73 -3.96 -11.07
C ALA A 119 -9.86 -5.19 -11.99
N GLU A 120 -11.07 -5.71 -12.21
CA GLU A 120 -11.34 -6.78 -13.17
C GLU A 120 -11.09 -6.32 -14.62
N ILE A 121 -11.69 -5.19 -15.02
CA ILE A 121 -11.50 -4.59 -16.35
C ILE A 121 -10.02 -4.38 -16.67
N LEU A 122 -9.25 -3.83 -15.71
CA LEU A 122 -7.82 -3.59 -15.93
C LEU A 122 -7.02 -4.89 -16.01
N ARG A 123 -7.36 -5.91 -15.22
CA ARG A 123 -6.70 -7.23 -15.33
C ARG A 123 -6.95 -7.83 -16.72
N GLU A 124 -8.20 -7.86 -17.17
CA GLU A 124 -8.56 -8.37 -18.48
C GLU A 124 -7.86 -7.61 -19.61
N GLY A 125 -7.86 -6.26 -19.55
CA GLY A 125 -7.17 -5.42 -20.52
C GLY A 125 -5.67 -5.69 -20.58
N PHE A 126 -5.01 -5.87 -19.42
CA PHE A 126 -3.60 -6.23 -19.38
C PHE A 126 -3.35 -7.64 -19.91
N ASP A 127 -4.21 -8.61 -19.59
CA ASP A 127 -4.03 -9.98 -20.05
C ASP A 127 -4.21 -10.06 -21.58
N ALA A 128 -5.23 -9.40 -22.13
CA ALA A 128 -5.41 -9.26 -23.57
C ALA A 128 -4.21 -8.59 -24.25
N GLY A 129 -3.81 -7.41 -23.75
CA GLY A 129 -2.72 -6.62 -24.32
C GLY A 129 -1.32 -7.22 -24.14
N SER A 130 -1.16 -8.21 -23.25
CA SER A 130 0.14 -8.83 -22.94
C SER A 130 0.30 -10.24 -23.49
N THR A 131 -0.56 -10.64 -24.40
CA THR A 131 -0.42 -11.91 -25.14
C THR A 131 0.92 -11.89 -25.92
N PRO A 132 1.72 -12.97 -25.90
CA PRO A 132 2.91 -13.06 -26.73
C PRO A 132 2.56 -12.84 -28.21
N ALA A 133 3.38 -12.04 -28.91
CA ALA A 133 3.17 -11.71 -30.32
C ALA A 133 3.50 -12.88 -31.29
N GLY A 134 3.87 -14.05 -30.75
CA GLY A 134 4.25 -15.23 -31.50
C GLY A 134 5.28 -16.09 -30.75
N PRO A 135 5.74 -17.18 -31.38
CA PRO A 135 6.73 -18.09 -30.80
C PRO A 135 8.11 -17.44 -30.57
N ASP A 136 8.45 -16.39 -31.31
CA ASP A 136 9.73 -15.67 -31.21
C ASP A 136 9.65 -14.43 -30.29
N ASP A 137 8.58 -14.28 -29.50
CA ASP A 137 8.43 -13.16 -28.57
C ASP A 137 9.19 -13.43 -27.25
N ASP A 138 10.47 -13.03 -27.24
CA ASP A 138 11.36 -13.16 -26.09
C ASP A 138 11.07 -12.17 -24.95
N ARG A 139 10.06 -11.30 -25.07
CA ARG A 139 9.74 -10.31 -24.03
C ARG A 139 9.20 -11.03 -22.79
N THR A 140 9.60 -10.56 -21.62
CA THR A 140 8.97 -10.95 -20.35
C THR A 140 7.52 -10.43 -20.29
N LEU A 141 6.68 -11.05 -19.47
CA LEU A 141 5.32 -10.55 -19.22
C LEU A 141 5.31 -9.08 -18.76
N ALA A 142 6.28 -8.68 -17.94
CA ALA A 142 6.42 -7.30 -17.50
C ALA A 142 6.70 -6.33 -18.66
N GLN A 143 7.56 -6.72 -19.61
CA GLN A 143 7.84 -5.94 -20.82
C GLN A 143 6.61 -5.86 -21.74
N ARG A 144 5.85 -6.96 -21.89
CA ARG A 144 4.62 -6.95 -22.68
C ARG A 144 3.53 -6.06 -22.06
N ARG A 145 3.34 -6.15 -20.73
CA ARG A 145 2.43 -5.25 -19.99
C ARG A 145 2.81 -3.78 -20.13
N ALA A 146 4.12 -3.47 -20.07
CA ALA A 146 4.60 -2.10 -20.29
C ALA A 146 4.31 -1.61 -21.71
N ALA A 147 4.54 -2.43 -22.73
CA ALA A 147 4.22 -2.08 -24.12
C ALA A 147 2.71 -1.88 -24.33
N ALA A 148 1.88 -2.79 -23.83
CA ALA A 148 0.42 -2.71 -23.89
C ALA A 148 -0.11 -1.43 -23.24
N LEU A 149 0.47 -1.04 -22.10
CA LEU A 149 0.11 0.19 -21.42
C LEU A 149 0.47 1.44 -22.24
N VAL A 150 1.66 1.46 -22.82
CA VAL A 150 2.09 2.58 -23.68
C VAL A 150 1.18 2.68 -24.91
N GLU A 151 0.83 1.56 -25.52
CA GLU A 151 -0.11 1.50 -26.64
C GLU A 151 -1.51 2.00 -26.26
N ALA A 152 -2.04 1.58 -25.11
CA ALA A 152 -3.35 2.03 -24.62
C ALA A 152 -3.44 3.55 -24.40
N PHE A 153 -2.32 4.19 -24.04
CA PHE A 153 -2.24 5.65 -23.91
C PHE A 153 -1.72 6.36 -25.16
N THR A 154 -1.34 5.62 -26.21
CA THR A 154 -0.93 6.21 -27.48
C THR A 154 -2.20 6.69 -28.19
N PRO A 155 -2.36 8.00 -28.42
CA PRO A 155 -3.53 8.50 -29.10
C PRO A 155 -3.57 7.94 -30.53
N PRO A 156 -4.76 7.61 -31.06
CA PRO A 156 -4.86 7.17 -32.43
C PRO A 156 -4.36 8.24 -33.41
N PRO A 157 -3.87 7.84 -34.60
CA PRO A 157 -3.13 8.71 -35.51
C PRO A 157 -3.91 9.90 -36.06
N TRP A 158 -5.24 9.92 -35.89
CA TRP A 158 -6.12 11.03 -36.28
C TRP A 158 -6.36 12.08 -35.18
N ILE A 159 -5.74 11.94 -34.00
CA ILE A 159 -5.78 12.94 -32.94
C ILE A 159 -4.50 13.80 -32.99
N GLU A 160 -4.63 15.05 -33.46
CA GLU A 160 -3.51 16.00 -33.51
C GLU A 160 -3.12 16.49 -32.09
N PRO A 161 -1.84 16.30 -31.67
CA PRO A 161 -1.39 16.67 -30.31
C PRO A 161 -1.34 18.18 -30.06
N GLU A 162 -1.33 19.01 -31.10
CA GLU A 162 -1.12 20.46 -30.99
C GLU A 162 -2.35 21.22 -30.45
N ARG A 163 -3.57 20.66 -30.52
CA ARG A 163 -4.78 21.31 -30.03
C ARG A 163 -4.95 21.31 -28.50
N GLN A 164 -4.11 20.59 -27.75
CA GLN A 164 -4.23 20.45 -26.29
C GLN A 164 -3.25 21.32 -25.47
N ARG A 165 -2.35 22.08 -26.10
CA ARG A 165 -1.55 23.08 -25.38
C ARG A 165 -2.46 24.23 -24.94
N ARG A 166 -2.92 24.21 -23.69
CA ARG A 166 -3.56 25.37 -23.07
C ARG A 166 -2.61 26.57 -23.19
N PRO A 167 -3.04 27.72 -23.77
CA PRO A 167 -2.17 28.88 -23.87
C PRO A 167 -1.92 29.44 -22.46
N GLY A 168 -0.67 29.81 -22.19
CA GLY A 168 -0.13 30.07 -20.86
C GLY A 168 -0.93 31.05 -20.00
N GLY A 169 -1.29 30.59 -18.79
CA GLY A 169 -1.70 31.47 -17.69
C GLY A 169 -0.49 31.83 -16.83
N ARG A 170 -0.01 33.07 -16.92
CA ARG A 170 0.95 33.63 -15.94
C ARG A 170 0.27 33.72 -14.55
N PRO A 171 0.96 33.46 -13.44
CA PRO A 171 0.41 33.69 -12.12
C PRO A 171 0.30 35.19 -11.85
N ARG A 172 -0.90 35.66 -11.51
CA ARG A 172 -1.11 36.93 -10.82
C ARG A 172 -0.99 36.67 -9.32
N ILE A 173 0.03 37.24 -8.69
CA ILE A 173 0.10 37.40 -7.24
C ILE A 173 -0.66 38.70 -6.92
N PRO A 174 -1.74 38.69 -6.12
CA PRO A 174 -2.28 39.92 -5.55
C PRO A 174 -1.53 40.25 -4.26
N THR A 175 -1.15 41.52 -4.16
CA THR A 175 -0.66 42.23 -2.97
C THR A 175 -1.72 42.29 -1.87
#